data_AF-A0A5V0IV93-F1
#
_entry.id   AF-A0A5V0IV93-F1
#
_cell.length_a   1.000
_cell.length_b   1.000
_cell.length_c   1.000
_cell.angle_alpha   90.00
_cell.angle_beta   90.00
_cell.angle_gamma   90.00
#
_symmetry.space_group_name_H-M   'P 1'
#
loop_
_entity.id
_entity.type
_entity.pdbx_description
1 polymer ?
#
loop_
_entity_poly.entity_id
_entity_poly.type
_entity_poly.pdbx_seq_one_letter_code
_entity_poly.pdbx_strand_id
1 'polypeptide(L)'
;MADTYEYFIKLGINDIKYDVHISIRESSIRIYDSFDLSWSYNDTMPQCVNSNNTKILLRDFHVENVKNMRNIIFISYGFLCNEDPSQVKYVAIYKGVSYILSGIPLTVSVSDNWNNISKTKISYNVSDTLRANGELFSFMINSWPSQAIFIR
;
A
#
# COMPACT_ATOMS: atom_id res chain seq x y z
N MET A 1 -22.94 -8.24 1.23
CA MET A 1 -22.52 -8.27 -0.18
C MET A 1 -21.05 -7.94 -0.17
N ALA A 2 -20.20 -8.85 -0.65
CA ALA A 2 -18.77 -8.64 -0.66
C ALA A 2 -18.42 -7.61 -1.72
N ASP A 3 -18.08 -6.40 -1.28
CA ASP A 3 -17.64 -5.35 -2.19
C ASP A 3 -16.31 -5.79 -2.82
N THR A 4 -16.39 -6.35 -4.02
CA THR A 4 -15.21 -6.62 -4.85
C THR A 4 -14.96 -5.36 -5.65
N TYR A 5 -13.80 -4.74 -5.44
CA TYR A 5 -13.36 -3.59 -6.22
C TYR A 5 -12.26 -4.05 -7.17
N GLU A 6 -12.50 -3.88 -8.47
CA GLU A 6 -11.51 -4.12 -9.50
C GLU A 6 -11.07 -2.79 -10.11
N TYR A 7 -9.76 -2.53 -10.08
CA TYR A 7 -9.14 -1.38 -10.72
C TYR A 7 -8.20 -1.88 -11.82
N PHE A 8 -8.37 -1.31 -13.01
CA PHE A 8 -7.58 -1.63 -14.20
C PHE A 8 -6.81 -0.40 -14.61
N ILE A 9 -5.48 -0.47 -14.61
CA ILE A 9 -4.64 0.65 -15.04
C ILE A 9 -3.64 0.13 -16.08
N LYS A 10 -3.80 0.63 -17.30
CA LYS A 10 -2.85 0.42 -18.39
C LYS A 10 -1.78 1.49 -18.33
N LEU A 11 -0.55 1.08 -18.05
CA LEU A 11 0.59 1.98 -18.03
C LEU A 11 1.39 1.77 -19.32
N GLY A 12 1.36 2.77 -20.19
CA GLY A 12 2.23 2.85 -21.36
C GLY A 12 3.28 3.93 -21.13
N ILE A 13 4.49 3.54 -20.69
CA ILE A 13 5.62 4.47 -20.56
C ILE A 13 6.82 3.86 -21.28
N ASN A 14 7.32 4.53 -22.32
CA ASN A 14 8.55 4.19 -23.05
C ASN A 14 8.65 2.71 -23.46
N ASP A 15 7.71 2.25 -24.30
CA ASP A 15 7.64 0.89 -24.88
C ASP A 15 7.39 -0.27 -23.91
N ILE A 16 7.23 0.00 -22.61
CA ILE A 16 6.84 -1.01 -21.62
C ILE A 16 5.35 -0.86 -21.31
N LYS A 17 4.59 -1.92 -21.55
CA LYS A 17 3.15 -2.02 -21.23
C LYS A 17 3.00 -2.86 -19.97
N TYR A 18 2.70 -2.22 -18.84
CA TYR A 18 2.18 -2.96 -17.69
C TYR A 18 0.66 -2.88 -17.73
N ASP A 19 -0.02 -4.03 -17.70
CA ASP A 19 -1.46 -4.08 -17.51
C ASP A 19 -1.73 -4.48 -16.07
N VAL A 20 -1.67 -3.48 -15.19
CA VAL A 20 -1.75 -3.70 -13.74
C VAL A 20 -3.21 -3.81 -13.35
N HIS A 21 -3.57 -5.00 -12.89
CA HIS A 21 -4.91 -5.29 -12.36
C HIS A 21 -4.85 -5.38 -10.85
N ILE A 22 -5.62 -4.53 -10.17
CA ILE A 22 -5.78 -4.56 -8.72
C ILE A 22 -7.17 -5.13 -8.42
N SER A 23 -7.20 -6.32 -7.82
CA SER A 23 -8.43 -6.96 -7.34
C SER A 23 -8.44 -6.92 -5.81
N ILE A 24 -9.37 -6.17 -5.24
CA ILE A 24 -9.62 -6.14 -3.80
C ILE A 24 -10.91 -6.89 -3.52
N ARG A 25 -10.80 -7.97 -2.75
CA ARG A 25 -11.92 -8.73 -2.17
C ARG A 25 -11.95 -8.45 -0.67
N GLU A 26 -13.04 -8.83 0.00
CA GLU A 26 -13.22 -8.63 1.46
C GLU A 26 -11.98 -8.95 2.30
N SER A 27 -11.21 -9.98 1.92
CA SER A 27 -10.06 -10.48 2.68
C SER A 27 -8.74 -10.54 1.90
N SER A 28 -8.68 -10.06 0.65
CA SER A 28 -7.42 -10.12 -0.11
C SER A 28 -7.28 -9.00 -1.12
N ILE A 29 -6.04 -8.56 -1.32
CA ILE A 29 -5.64 -7.67 -2.39
C ILE A 29 -4.66 -8.40 -3.31
N ARG A 30 -4.96 -8.40 -4.61
CA ARG A 30 -4.12 -8.98 -5.64
C ARG A 30 -3.75 -7.91 -6.65
N ILE A 31 -2.48 -7.89 -7.02
CA ILE A 31 -1.91 -7.05 -8.05
C ILE A 31 -1.19 -7.99 -8.99
N TYR A 32 -1.47 -7.90 -10.28
CA TYR A 32 -0.79 -8.71 -11.28
C TYR A 32 -0.65 -7.92 -12.57
N ASP A 33 0.43 -8.20 -13.29
CA ASP A 33 0.58 -7.79 -14.68
C ASP A 33 -0.05 -8.86 -15.58
N SER A 34 -0.94 -8.46 -16.49
CA SER A 34 -1.57 -9.39 -17.42
C SER A 34 -0.57 -10.00 -18.42
N PHE A 35 0.60 -9.39 -18.62
CA PHE A 35 1.64 -9.92 -19.52
C PHE A 35 2.66 -10.82 -18.82
N ASP A 36 2.95 -10.57 -17.54
CA ASP A 36 3.91 -11.34 -16.75
C ASP A 36 3.39 -11.57 -15.33
N LEU A 37 2.75 -12.71 -15.11
CA LEU A 37 2.20 -13.09 -13.80
C LEU A 37 3.29 -13.30 -12.73
N SER A 38 4.58 -13.41 -13.09
CA SER A 38 5.66 -13.44 -12.10
C SER A 38 5.80 -12.10 -11.36
N TRP A 39 5.21 -11.03 -11.89
CA TRP A 39 5.06 -9.73 -11.24
C TRP A 39 3.72 -9.61 -10.52
N SER A 40 3.34 -10.65 -9.78
CA SER A 40 2.14 -10.62 -8.95
C SER A 40 2.47 -10.42 -7.48
N TYR A 41 1.66 -9.60 -6.83
CA TYR A 41 1.63 -9.43 -5.40
C TYR A 41 0.25 -9.85 -4.89
N ASN A 42 0.22 -10.65 -3.85
CA ASN A 42 -1.01 -11.01 -3.16
C ASN A 42 -0.78 -10.82 -1.67
N ASP A 43 -1.71 -10.14 -1.03
CA ASP A 43 -1.75 -10.02 0.42
C ASP A 43 -3.14 -10.34 0.91
N THR A 44 -3.19 -11.04 2.03
CA THR A 44 -4.44 -11.45 2.67
C THR A 44 -4.56 -10.75 4.00
N MET A 45 -5.76 -10.29 4.30
CA MET A 45 -6.05 -9.63 5.55
C MET A 45 -5.68 -10.55 6.73
N PRO A 46 -5.01 -10.03 7.77
CA PRO A 46 -4.82 -10.78 9.00
C PRO A 46 -6.18 -11.16 9.60
N GLN A 47 -6.24 -12.25 10.37
CA GLN A 47 -7.49 -12.66 11.03
C GLN A 47 -7.95 -11.56 12.01
N CYS A 48 -8.92 -10.73 11.61
CA CYS A 48 -9.62 -9.85 12.54
C CYS A 48 -10.58 -10.71 13.39
N VAL A 49 -10.68 -10.41 14.69
CA VAL A 49 -11.51 -11.18 15.65
C VAL A 49 -13.00 -11.20 15.29
N ASN A 50 -13.49 -10.19 14.57
CA ASN A 50 -14.89 -10.08 14.12
C ASN A 50 -14.98 -9.70 12.63
N SER A 51 -15.41 -10.65 11.78
CA SER A 51 -15.38 -10.56 10.31
C SER A 51 -16.51 -9.74 9.68
N ASN A 52 -17.59 -9.43 10.41
CA ASN A 52 -18.81 -8.92 9.79
C ASN A 52 -18.69 -7.52 9.16
N ASN A 53 -17.68 -6.72 9.55
CA ASN A 53 -17.47 -5.35 9.05
C ASN A 53 -16.02 -5.07 8.62
N THR A 54 -15.24 -6.12 8.35
CA THR A 54 -13.85 -5.96 7.92
C THR A 54 -13.77 -5.59 6.45
N LYS A 55 -12.94 -4.59 6.12
CA LYS A 55 -12.73 -4.20 4.72
C LYS A 55 -11.30 -3.77 4.45
N ILE A 56 -10.87 -4.02 3.21
CA ILE A 56 -9.63 -3.47 2.65
C ILE A 56 -9.98 -2.18 1.92
N LEU A 57 -9.28 -1.11 2.22
CA LEU A 57 -9.41 0.17 1.53
C LEU A 57 -8.15 0.47 0.72
N LEU A 58 -8.27 0.60 -0.59
CA LEU A 58 -7.22 1.19 -1.42
C LEU A 58 -7.06 2.66 -1.03
N ARG A 59 -5.83 3.07 -0.74
CA ARG A 59 -5.50 4.45 -0.36
C ARG A 59 -4.83 5.20 -1.49
N ASP A 60 -3.85 4.57 -2.11
CA ASP A 60 -3.01 5.18 -3.12
C ASP A 60 -2.51 4.13 -4.09
N PHE A 61 -2.35 4.52 -5.34
CA PHE A 61 -1.72 3.72 -6.38
C PHE A 61 -1.04 4.65 -7.36
N HIS A 62 0.25 4.43 -7.57
CA HIS A 62 1.02 5.19 -8.55
C HIS A 62 2.21 4.39 -9.05
N VAL A 63 2.79 4.85 -10.16
CA VAL A 63 4.02 4.28 -10.71
C VAL A 63 5.06 5.38 -10.83
N GLU A 64 6.23 5.13 -10.26
CA GLU A 64 7.29 6.11 -10.18
C GLU A 64 8.67 5.47 -10.40
N ASN A 65 9.63 6.29 -10.81
CA ASN A 65 11.02 5.90 -10.92
C ASN A 65 11.75 6.32 -9.65
N VAL A 66 12.47 5.39 -9.02
CA VAL A 66 13.35 5.70 -7.90
C VAL A 66 14.78 5.49 -8.35
N LYS A 67 15.51 6.59 -8.52
CA LYS A 67 16.91 6.58 -8.98
C LYS A 67 17.04 5.81 -10.31
N ASN A 68 17.76 4.68 -10.30
CA ASN A 68 17.99 3.84 -11.49
C ASN A 68 16.91 2.76 -11.67
N MET A 69 16.02 2.59 -10.70
CA MET A 69 14.90 1.65 -10.76
C MET A 69 13.75 2.34 -11.46
N ARG A 70 13.34 1.80 -12.61
CA ARG A 70 12.26 2.37 -13.42
C ARG A 70 10.96 1.59 -13.24
N ASN A 71 9.85 2.29 -13.36
CA ASN A 71 8.50 1.72 -13.37
C ASN A 71 8.20 0.87 -12.12
N ILE A 72 8.48 1.41 -10.95
CA ILE A 72 8.13 0.75 -9.69
C ILE A 72 6.64 1.01 -9.43
N ILE A 73 5.90 -0.06 -9.17
CA ILE A 73 4.48 0.04 -8.80
C ILE A 73 4.41 0.26 -7.29
N PHE A 74 3.78 1.34 -6.89
CA PHE A 74 3.51 1.66 -5.50
C PHE A 74 2.01 1.54 -5.22
N ILE A 75 1.68 0.91 -4.11
CA ILE A 75 0.31 0.78 -3.64
C ILE A 75 0.25 0.99 -2.14
N SER A 76 -0.72 1.77 -1.67
CA SER A 76 -1.06 1.83 -0.26
C SER A 76 -2.49 1.35 -0.03
N TYR A 77 -2.68 0.56 1.01
CA TYR A 77 -3.99 0.08 1.42
C TYR A 77 -4.08 -0.09 2.93
N GLY A 78 -5.29 0.02 3.46
CA GLY A 78 -5.60 -0.16 4.87
C GLY A 78 -6.48 -1.37 5.13
N PHE A 79 -6.18 -2.14 6.15
CA PHE A 79 -7.07 -3.12 6.76
C PHE A 79 -7.84 -2.44 7.89
N LEU A 80 -9.16 -2.33 7.74
CA LEU A 80 -10.03 -1.87 8.80
C LEU A 80 -10.61 -3.09 9.53
N CYS A 81 -10.15 -3.31 10.75
CA CYS A 81 -10.80 -4.18 11.73
C CYS A 81 -11.57 -3.30 12.73
N ASN A 82 -12.72 -3.75 13.24
CA ASN A 82 -13.51 -2.99 14.22
C ASN A 82 -12.90 -2.99 15.63
N GLU A 83 -12.31 -4.11 16.03
CA GLU A 83 -11.83 -4.35 17.40
C GLU A 83 -10.31 -4.39 17.50
N ASP A 84 -9.64 -4.69 16.40
CA ASP A 84 -8.18 -4.65 16.29
C ASP A 84 -7.73 -3.32 15.69
N PRO A 85 -6.54 -2.82 16.06
CA PRO A 85 -5.98 -1.63 15.44
C PRO A 85 -5.91 -1.84 13.93
N SER A 86 -6.47 -0.89 13.19
CA SER A 86 -6.35 -0.88 11.74
C SER A 86 -4.88 -0.95 11.35
N GLN A 87 -4.57 -1.59 10.25
CA GLN A 87 -3.21 -1.66 9.72
C GLN A 87 -3.16 -0.97 8.38
N VAL A 88 -2.07 -0.26 8.12
CA VAL A 88 -1.78 0.28 6.80
C VAL A 88 -0.53 -0.36 6.24
N LYS A 89 -0.54 -0.69 4.96
CA LYS A 89 0.61 -1.15 4.20
C LYS A 89 0.86 -0.21 3.04
N TYR A 90 2.13 0.05 2.78
CA TYR A 90 2.65 0.72 1.60
C TYR A 90 3.66 -0.22 0.96
N VAL A 91 3.37 -0.64 -0.26
CA VAL A 91 4.09 -1.71 -0.95
C VAL A 91 4.63 -1.18 -2.26
N ALA A 92 5.92 -1.39 -2.49
CA ALA A 92 6.54 -1.20 -3.78
C ALA A 92 6.80 -2.56 -4.43
N ILE A 93 6.49 -2.69 -5.71
CA ILE A 93 6.69 -3.91 -6.51
C ILE A 93 7.61 -3.55 -7.68
N TYR A 94 8.74 -4.24 -7.76
CA TYR A 94 9.70 -4.06 -8.82
C TYR A 94 10.32 -5.39 -9.21
N LYS A 95 10.19 -5.78 -10.49
CA LYS A 95 10.76 -7.04 -11.02
C LYS A 95 10.38 -8.28 -10.22
N GLY A 96 9.11 -8.39 -9.83
CA GLY A 96 8.58 -9.50 -9.02
C GLY A 96 8.98 -9.48 -7.55
N VAL A 97 9.78 -8.51 -7.10
CA VAL A 97 10.16 -8.36 -5.69
C VAL A 97 9.24 -7.34 -5.03
N SER A 98 8.73 -7.69 -3.84
CA SER A 98 7.93 -6.79 -3.00
C SER A 98 8.76 -6.18 -1.87
N TYR A 99 8.52 -4.90 -1.62
CA TYR A 99 9.16 -4.10 -0.60
C TYR A 99 8.06 -3.44 0.23
N ILE A 100 8.00 -3.73 1.53
CA ILE A 100 6.82 -3.44 2.34
C ILE A 100 7.20 -2.54 3.51
N LEU A 101 6.46 -1.44 3.63
CA LEU A 101 6.39 -0.60 4.82
C LEU A 101 4.99 -0.73 5.41
N SER A 102 4.86 -1.02 6.70
CA SER A 102 3.56 -1.23 7.34
C SER A 102 3.49 -0.63 8.73
N GLY A 103 2.30 -0.33 9.23
CA GLY A 103 2.16 0.22 10.58
C GLY A 103 0.71 0.40 11.00
N ILE A 104 0.52 1.03 12.15
CA ILE A 104 -0.80 1.44 12.64
C ILE A 104 -1.02 2.87 12.14
N PRO A 105 -2.15 3.16 11.45
CA PRO A 105 -2.39 4.48 10.93
C PRO A 105 -2.67 5.47 12.06
N LEU A 106 -2.20 6.69 11.89
CA LEU A 106 -2.57 7.80 12.76
C LEU A 106 -3.94 8.32 12.30
N THR A 107 -4.97 8.14 13.13
CA THR A 107 -6.30 8.69 12.84
C THR A 107 -6.39 10.11 13.39
N VAL A 108 -6.76 11.06 12.54
CA VAL A 108 -6.89 12.48 12.88
C VAL A 108 -8.28 12.99 12.48
N SER A 109 -8.81 13.93 13.26
CA SER A 109 -10.01 14.69 12.94
C SER A 109 -9.64 15.92 12.08
N VAL A 110 -10.60 16.40 11.28
CA VAL A 110 -10.47 17.68 10.55
C VAL A 110 -10.21 18.87 11.49
N SER A 111 -10.63 18.76 12.76
CA SER A 111 -10.42 19.79 13.79
C SER A 111 -9.02 19.78 14.43
N ASP A 112 -8.20 18.76 14.15
CA ASP A 112 -6.92 18.60 14.82
C ASP A 112 -5.87 19.59 14.30
N ASN A 113 -4.96 20.00 15.19
CA ASN A 113 -3.92 20.95 14.84
C ASN A 113 -2.81 20.27 14.00
N TRP A 114 -2.78 20.59 12.71
CA TRP A 114 -1.81 20.07 11.75
C TRP A 114 -0.34 20.28 12.15
N ASN A 115 -0.01 21.39 12.83
CA ASN A 115 1.37 21.66 13.27
C ASN A 115 1.88 20.67 14.32
N ASN A 116 0.97 20.04 15.06
CA ASN A 116 1.31 19.00 16.03
C ASN A 116 1.32 17.62 15.35
N ILE A 117 0.37 17.37 14.45
CA ILE A 117 0.30 16.11 13.68
C ILE A 117 1.57 15.90 12.86
N SER A 118 2.07 16.93 12.17
CA SER A 118 3.27 16.84 11.33
C SER A 118 4.55 16.49 12.11
N LYS A 119 4.56 16.70 13.43
CA LYS A 119 5.67 16.36 14.33
C LYS A 119 5.53 14.98 14.97
N THR A 120 4.37 14.34 14.81
CA THR A 120 4.09 13.04 15.43
C THR A 120 4.86 11.96 14.69
N LYS A 121 5.66 11.18 15.44
CA LYS A 121 6.34 10.03 14.87
C LYS A 121 5.32 8.94 14.59
N ILE A 122 5.08 8.66 13.31
CA ILE A 122 4.19 7.58 12.88
C ILE A 122 4.99 6.27 12.94
N SER A 123 4.41 5.25 13.59
CA SER A 123 5.05 3.95 13.69
C SER A 123 5.14 3.27 12.32
N TYR A 124 6.21 2.52 12.10
CA TYR A 124 6.37 1.70 10.92
C TYR A 124 7.21 0.46 11.23
N ASN A 125 6.96 -0.59 10.46
CA ASN A 125 7.72 -1.81 10.31
C ASN A 125 8.12 -1.92 8.85
N VAL A 126 9.27 -2.52 8.59
CA VAL A 126 9.88 -2.59 7.25
C VAL A 126 10.23 -4.05 6.95
N SER A 127 9.94 -4.54 5.75
CA SER A 127 10.39 -5.86 5.31
C SER A 127 11.91 -5.90 5.16
N ASP A 128 12.51 -7.08 5.30
CA ASP A 128 13.97 -7.22 5.13
C ASP A 128 14.43 -6.85 3.71
N THR A 129 13.60 -7.14 2.71
CA THR A 129 13.83 -6.72 1.31
C THR A 129 13.91 -5.20 1.17
N LEU A 130 13.03 -4.45 1.85
CA LEU A 130 13.03 -2.99 1.83
C LEU A 130 14.19 -2.43 2.67
N ARG A 131 14.49 -3.02 3.83
CA ARG A 131 15.64 -2.61 4.65
C ARG A 131 16.96 -2.76 3.90
N ALA A 132 17.09 -3.78 3.05
CA ALA A 132 18.27 -4.01 2.22
C ALA A 132 18.39 -3.05 1.03
N ASN A 133 17.31 -2.39 0.61
CA ASN A 133 17.31 -1.43 -0.49
C ASN A 133 17.22 0.01 0.03
N GLY A 134 18.38 0.63 0.27
CA GLY A 134 18.45 1.97 0.85
C GLY A 134 17.74 3.06 0.06
N GLU A 135 17.75 2.99 -1.29
CA GLU A 135 17.10 4.00 -2.14
C GLU A 135 15.58 3.93 -2.03
N LEU A 136 15.00 2.73 -2.18
CA LEU A 136 13.57 2.51 -1.97
C LEU A 136 13.15 2.79 -0.54
N PHE A 137 13.97 2.41 0.45
CA PHE A 137 13.70 2.66 1.85
C PHE A 137 13.55 4.15 2.12
N SER A 138 14.53 4.97 1.70
CA SER A 138 14.46 6.42 1.86
C SER A 138 13.25 7.03 1.15
N PHE A 139 12.96 6.58 -0.07
CA PHE A 139 11.80 7.06 -0.82
C PHE A 139 10.47 6.75 -0.09
N MET A 140 10.30 5.51 0.34
CA MET A 140 9.05 5.06 0.98
C MET A 140 8.86 5.67 2.37
N ILE A 141 9.94 5.83 3.15
CA ILE A 141 9.87 6.49 4.46
C ILE A 141 9.48 7.97 4.32
N ASN A 142 10.03 8.68 3.34
CA ASN A 142 9.68 10.08 3.11
C ASN A 142 8.19 10.24 2.71
N SER A 143 7.64 9.24 2.02
CA SER A 143 6.23 9.21 1.62
C SER A 143 5.30 8.68 2.72
N TRP A 144 5.84 8.05 3.76
CA TRP A 144 5.03 7.33 4.76
C TRP A 144 3.93 8.16 5.42
N PRO A 145 4.14 9.44 5.80
CA PRO A 145 3.09 10.22 6.45
C PRO A 145 1.82 10.39 5.61
N SER A 146 1.93 10.57 4.28
CA SER A 146 0.75 10.68 3.41
C SER A 146 -0.01 9.36 3.31
N GLN A 147 0.71 8.24 3.43
CA GLN A 147 0.15 6.89 3.36
C GLN A 147 -0.45 6.43 4.69
N ALA A 148 0.03 6.94 5.83
CA ALA A 148 -0.32 6.41 7.16
C ALA A 148 -1.24 7.30 8.01
N ILE A 149 -1.58 8.52 7.55
CA ILE A 149 -2.55 9.40 8.23
C ILE A 149 -3.95 9.16 7.68
N PHE A 150 -4.92 8.85 8.53
CA PHE A 150 -6.33 8.63 8.18
C PHE A 150 -7.14 9.82 8.70
N ILE A 151 -7.87 10.50 7.82
CA ILE A 151 -8.76 11.61 8.21
C ILE A 151 -10.15 11.03 8.45
N ARG A 152 -10.74 11.31 9.61
CA ARG A 152 -12.09 10.89 10.01
C ARG A 152 -13.04 12.07 10.14
#